data_AF-A0A355VUU5-F1
#
_entry.id   AF-A0A355VUU5-F1
#
_cell.length_a   1.000
_cell.length_b   1.000
_cell.length_c   1.000
_cell.angle_alpha   90.00
_cell.angle_beta   90.00
_cell.angle_gamma   90.00
#
_symmetry.space_group_name_H-M   'P 1'
#
loop_
_entity.id
_entity.type
_entity.pdbx_description
1 polymer ?
#
loop_
_entity_poly.entity_id
_entity_poly.type
_entity_poly.pdbx_seq_one_letter_code
_entity_poly.pdbx_strand_id
1 'polypeptide(L)'
;VPLEILWTLVPVVIVAAIAFPSVKLIYFMDKTEKADMTLKVIGHQWYWEYEYPDHNISFDSFMLNKDQLKDGQIRNLEVDKQVVLPVDTNVRILGTSVDVLHSWAVPSFGIKQDTIPGRLRETWVRITKPGIYYGQCSELCGKDHGYMSIAVRAVPKEEFEAWVAGEGGSLPGSEPVVDPAAVVTPIAAAQVEVSKAGAESEVQETIESTPMQESDTQTKNIETKNNAETTNNAENSVEKIAEEAVVALTL
;
A
#
# COMPACT_ATOMS: atom_id res chain seq x y z
N VAL A 1 5.71 -39.64 -33.54
CA VAL A 1 4.30 -39.79 -33.07
C VAL A 1 4.17 -40.26 -31.62
N PRO A 2 4.57 -41.47 -31.15
CA PRO A 2 4.26 -41.89 -29.78
C PRO A 2 4.94 -41.01 -28.71
N LEU A 3 6.20 -40.63 -28.96
CA LEU A 3 6.96 -39.74 -28.10
C LEU A 3 6.36 -38.32 -28.08
N GLU A 4 5.86 -37.85 -29.24
CA GLU A 4 5.22 -36.53 -29.39
C GLU A 4 3.93 -36.45 -28.58
N ILE A 5 3.13 -37.52 -28.61
CA ILE A 5 1.92 -37.65 -27.80
C ILE A 5 2.28 -37.63 -26.31
N LEU A 6 3.33 -38.36 -25.91
CA LEU A 6 3.72 -38.47 -24.50
C LEU A 6 4.17 -37.11 -23.92
N TRP A 7 5.09 -36.40 -24.58
CA TRP A 7 5.56 -35.11 -24.08
C TRP A 7 4.53 -33.99 -24.19
N THR A 8 3.45 -34.20 -24.94
CA THR A 8 2.34 -33.24 -25.01
C THR A 8 1.33 -33.55 -23.90
N LEU A 9 0.96 -34.82 -23.70
CA LEU A 9 -0.01 -35.23 -22.68
C LEU A 9 0.51 -35.05 -21.26
N VAL A 10 1.78 -35.37 -21.00
CA VAL A 10 2.33 -35.27 -19.63
C VAL A 10 2.26 -33.83 -19.09
N PRO A 11 2.74 -32.79 -19.80
CA PRO A 11 2.56 -31.40 -19.35
C PRO A 11 1.10 -30.99 -19.21
N VAL A 12 0.21 -31.41 -20.10
CA VAL A 12 -1.22 -31.09 -19.99
C VAL A 12 -1.82 -31.64 -18.70
N VAL A 13 -1.51 -32.89 -18.33
CA VAL A 13 -1.99 -33.49 -17.07
C VAL A 13 -1.39 -32.77 -15.86
N ILE A 14 -0.10 -32.40 -15.90
CA ILE A 14 0.54 -31.65 -14.81
C ILE A 14 -0.13 -30.29 -14.62
N VAL A 15 -0.37 -29.54 -15.71
CA VAL A 15 -1.06 -28.24 -15.64
C VAL A 15 -2.47 -28.39 -15.09
N ALA A 16 -3.23 -29.40 -15.55
CA ALA A 16 -4.57 -29.66 -15.04
C ALA A 16 -4.56 -29.93 -13.52
N ALA A 17 -3.62 -30.75 -13.05
CA ALA A 17 -3.47 -31.08 -11.63
C ALA A 17 -3.18 -29.85 -10.75
N ILE A 18 -2.45 -28.85 -11.27
CA ILE A 18 -2.17 -27.58 -10.57
C ILE A 18 -3.36 -26.63 -10.66
N ALA A 19 -4.03 -26.57 -11.82
CA ALA A 19 -5.10 -25.61 -12.09
C ALA A 19 -6.35 -25.85 -11.22
N PHE A 20 -6.79 -27.10 -11.05
CA PHE A 20 -7.99 -27.41 -10.28
C PHE A 20 -7.98 -26.89 -8.82
N PRO A 21 -6.97 -27.21 -7.99
CA PRO A 21 -6.91 -26.66 -6.63
C PRO A 21 -6.68 -25.14 -6.62
N SER A 22 -5.92 -24.59 -7.59
CA SER A 22 -5.66 -23.15 -7.71
C SER A 22 -6.94 -22.35 -7.94
N VAL A 23 -7.78 -22.78 -8.89
CA VAL A 23 -9.05 -22.11 -9.18
C VAL A 23 -9.98 -22.13 -7.95
N LYS A 24 -10.05 -23.26 -7.24
CA LYS A 24 -10.84 -23.36 -6.00
C LYS A 24 -10.39 -22.34 -4.94
N LEU A 25 -9.08 -22.15 -4.80
CA LEU A 25 -8.52 -21.18 -3.85
C LEU A 25 -8.84 -19.75 -4.25
N ILE A 26 -8.72 -19.39 -5.53
CA ILE A 26 -9.06 -18.04 -6.03
C ILE A 26 -10.52 -17.68 -5.71
N TYR A 27 -11.46 -18.61 -5.93
CA TYR A 27 -12.87 -18.38 -5.59
C TYR A 27 -13.14 -18.23 -4.08
N PHE A 28 -12.30 -18.82 -3.23
CA PHE A 28 -12.38 -18.64 -1.79
C PHE A 28 -11.84 -17.27 -1.35
N MET A 29 -10.75 -16.82 -1.98
CA MET A 29 -10.13 -15.52 -1.69
C MET A 29 -10.96 -14.34 -2.17
N ASP A 30 -11.66 -14.47 -3.31
CA ASP A 30 -12.48 -13.39 -3.89
C ASP A 30 -13.76 -13.10 -3.07
N LYS A 31 -14.20 -14.06 -2.23
CA LYS A 31 -15.40 -13.88 -1.40
C LYS A 31 -15.04 -13.21 -0.08
N THR A 32 -15.31 -11.92 0.03
CA THR A 32 -15.40 -11.24 1.33
C THR A 32 -16.64 -11.77 2.06
N GLU A 33 -16.48 -12.75 2.95
CA GLU A 33 -17.55 -13.08 3.91
C GLU A 33 -17.85 -11.85 4.75
N LYS A 34 -19.15 -11.60 5.02
CA LYS A 34 -19.72 -10.49 5.81
C LYS A 34 -18.66 -9.80 6.68
N ALA A 35 -18.16 -8.66 6.19
CA ALA A 35 -17.10 -7.92 6.87
C ALA A 35 -17.61 -7.40 8.21
N ASP A 36 -16.82 -7.60 9.27
CA ASP A 36 -17.12 -7.12 10.62
C ASP A 36 -16.62 -5.68 10.81
N MET A 37 -15.58 -5.30 10.07
CA MET A 37 -15.04 -3.94 10.04
C MET A 37 -14.36 -3.65 8.70
N THR A 38 -14.14 -2.37 8.42
CA THR A 38 -13.48 -1.86 7.22
C THR A 38 -12.23 -1.07 7.57
N LEU A 39 -11.13 -1.37 6.89
CA LEU A 39 -9.92 -0.56 6.83
C LEU A 39 -9.77 -0.03 5.41
N LYS A 40 -9.66 1.28 5.25
CA LYS A 40 -9.31 1.89 3.97
C LYS A 40 -7.84 2.30 4.02
N VAL A 41 -7.13 1.97 2.95
CA VAL A 41 -5.71 2.19 2.76
C VAL A 41 -5.53 3.10 1.56
N ILE A 42 -4.83 4.22 1.76
CA ILE A 42 -4.57 5.21 0.72
C ILE A 42 -3.06 5.35 0.54
N GLY A 43 -2.57 5.13 -0.68
CA GLY A 43 -1.16 5.27 -1.02
C GLY A 43 -0.81 6.71 -1.42
N HIS A 44 0.29 7.23 -0.85
CA HIS A 44 0.88 8.54 -1.15
C HIS A 44 2.39 8.39 -1.40
N GLN A 45 3.00 9.32 -2.13
CA GLN A 45 4.46 9.44 -2.26
C GLN A 45 5.05 10.11 -1.00
N TRP A 46 5.76 9.44 -0.10
CA TRP A 46 6.00 8.00 0.05
C TRP A 46 5.61 7.58 1.48
N TYR A 47 4.32 7.44 1.72
CA TYR A 47 3.73 7.05 3.00
C TYR A 47 2.34 6.44 2.78
N TRP A 48 1.74 5.89 3.84
CA TRP A 48 0.39 5.34 3.79
C TRP A 48 -0.54 6.13 4.70
N GLU A 49 -1.72 6.47 4.20
CA GLU A 49 -2.83 6.99 5.01
C GLU A 49 -3.83 5.86 5.25
N TYR A 50 -4.32 5.77 6.48
CA TYR A 50 -5.30 4.77 6.90
C TYR A 50 -6.55 5.45 7.44
N GLU A 51 -7.71 5.03 6.94
CA GLU A 51 -9.02 5.43 7.47
C GLU A 51 -9.75 4.20 8.01
N TYR A 52 -10.32 4.35 9.21
CA TYR A 52 -11.25 3.41 9.83
C TYR A 52 -12.65 4.03 9.76
N PRO A 53 -13.36 3.91 8.62
CA PRO A 53 -14.64 4.61 8.42
C PRO A 53 -15.70 4.21 9.45
N ASP A 54 -15.67 2.97 9.93
CA ASP A 54 -16.61 2.48 10.95
C ASP A 54 -16.33 3.08 12.35
N HIS A 55 -15.18 3.72 12.53
CA HIS A 55 -14.71 4.28 13.80
C HIS A 55 -14.37 5.77 13.77
N ASN A 56 -14.50 6.43 12.62
CA ASN A 56 -14.13 7.85 12.41
C ASN A 56 -12.68 8.18 12.80
N ILE A 57 -11.74 7.23 12.60
CA ILE A 57 -10.30 7.43 12.84
C ILE A 57 -9.59 7.52 11.49
N SER A 58 -8.66 8.46 11.36
CA SER A 58 -7.77 8.60 10.20
C SER A 58 -6.38 9.05 10.63
N PHE A 59 -5.33 8.46 10.07
CA PHE A 59 -3.96 8.89 10.33
C PHE A 59 -2.99 8.50 9.20
N ASP A 60 -1.91 9.25 9.12
CA ASP A 60 -0.76 8.95 8.27
C ASP A 60 0.25 8.05 8.99
N SER A 61 0.92 7.20 8.23
CA SER A 61 1.94 6.26 8.69
C SER A 61 3.20 6.42 7.84
N PHE A 62 4.27 6.88 8.48
CA PHE A 62 5.58 7.12 7.90
C PHE A 62 6.58 6.07 8.41
N MET A 63 7.48 5.65 7.54
CA MET A 63 8.60 4.78 7.93
C MET A 63 9.56 5.53 8.85
N LEU A 64 10.02 4.87 9.91
CA LEU A 64 11.04 5.41 10.80
C LEU A 64 12.44 5.35 10.15
N ASN A 65 13.16 6.46 10.21
CA ASN A 65 14.56 6.52 9.83
C ASN A 65 15.46 5.87 10.89
N LYS A 66 16.70 5.54 10.51
CA LYS A 66 17.65 4.80 11.36
C LYS A 66 17.90 5.46 12.73
N ASP A 67 17.89 6.78 12.76
CA ASP A 67 18.08 7.64 13.94
C ASP A 67 16.85 7.66 14.88
N GLN A 68 15.67 7.28 14.39
CA GLN A 68 14.42 7.24 15.16
C GLN A 68 14.14 5.84 15.72
N LEU A 69 14.87 4.82 15.27
CA LEU A 69 14.70 3.44 15.73
C LEU A 69 15.18 3.26 17.16
N LYS A 70 14.38 2.56 17.96
CA LYS A 70 14.75 2.08 19.29
C LYS A 70 15.48 0.74 19.19
N ASP A 71 16.19 0.37 20.26
CA ASP A 71 16.86 -0.92 20.33
C ASP A 71 15.87 -2.08 20.14
N GLY A 72 16.20 -2.98 19.21
CA GLY A 72 15.38 -4.15 18.86
C GLY A 72 14.37 -3.93 17.73
N GLN A 73 14.20 -2.70 17.23
CA GLN A 73 13.32 -2.40 16.09
C GLN A 73 13.98 -2.73 14.75
N ILE A 74 13.16 -3.10 13.76
CA ILE A 74 13.65 -3.55 12.45
C ILE A 74 13.83 -2.37 11.49
N ARG A 75 15.05 -2.22 10.97
CA ARG A 75 15.36 -1.20 9.97
C ARG A 75 14.46 -1.34 8.73
N ASN A 76 13.94 -0.21 8.25
CA ASN A 76 13.09 -0.10 7.07
C ASN A 76 11.72 -0.79 7.15
N LEU A 77 11.29 -1.37 8.27
CA LEU A 77 9.94 -1.95 8.39
C LEU A 77 9.07 -1.25 9.42
N GLU A 78 9.72 -0.57 10.37
CA GLU A 78 9.05 0.13 11.45
C GLU A 78 8.49 1.45 10.97
N VAL A 79 7.34 1.80 11.53
CA VAL A 79 6.58 3.01 11.22
C VAL A 79 6.25 3.76 12.50
N ASP A 80 5.96 5.05 12.38
CA ASP A 80 5.56 5.90 13.51
C ASP A 80 4.19 5.50 14.08
N LYS A 81 3.21 5.21 13.21
CA LYS A 81 1.86 4.77 13.54
C LYS A 81 1.54 3.45 12.85
N GLN A 82 1.29 2.43 13.65
CA GLN A 82 0.94 1.10 13.18
C GLN A 82 -0.57 0.98 12.99
N VAL A 83 -1.00 0.26 11.96
CA VAL A 83 -2.41 -0.13 11.79
C VAL A 83 -2.75 -1.12 12.90
N VAL A 84 -3.76 -0.85 13.70
CA VAL A 84 -4.25 -1.78 14.73
C VAL A 84 -5.47 -2.51 14.20
N LEU A 85 -5.48 -3.85 14.26
CA LEU A 85 -6.61 -4.69 13.85
C LEU A 85 -6.95 -5.72 14.93
N PRO A 86 -8.23 -6.03 15.17
CA PRO A 86 -8.62 -7.09 16.08
C PRO A 86 -8.40 -8.48 15.44
N VAL A 87 -7.96 -9.45 16.24
CA VAL A 87 -7.92 -10.86 15.84
C VAL A 87 -9.34 -11.45 15.73
N ASP A 88 -9.47 -12.59 15.04
CA ASP A 88 -10.70 -13.35 14.85
C ASP A 88 -11.88 -12.53 14.31
N THR A 89 -11.55 -11.53 13.49
CA THR A 89 -12.48 -10.57 12.89
C THR A 89 -12.25 -10.54 11.39
N ASN A 90 -13.32 -10.53 10.60
CA ASN A 90 -13.23 -10.40 9.15
C ASN A 90 -13.08 -8.91 8.80
N VAL A 91 -11.85 -8.50 8.47
CA VAL A 91 -11.51 -7.13 8.11
C VAL A 91 -11.57 -6.98 6.59
N ARG A 92 -12.47 -6.14 6.09
CA ARG A 92 -12.47 -5.71 4.69
C ARG A 92 -11.44 -4.61 4.50
N ILE A 93 -10.56 -4.78 3.51
CA ILE A 93 -9.51 -3.82 3.17
C ILE A 93 -9.86 -3.18 1.84
N LEU A 94 -9.97 -1.86 1.84
CA LEU A 94 -10.23 -1.05 0.65
C LEU A 94 -8.97 -0.27 0.28
N GLY A 95 -8.38 -0.56 -0.87
CA GLY A 95 -7.17 0.11 -1.35
C GLY A 95 -7.46 1.14 -2.44
N THR A 96 -6.88 2.34 -2.32
CA THR A 96 -6.83 3.35 -3.38
C THR A 96 -5.59 4.23 -3.23
N SER A 97 -5.33 5.16 -4.16
CA SER A 97 -4.23 6.11 -4.06
C SER A 97 -4.68 7.49 -4.53
N VAL A 98 -3.98 8.54 -4.10
CA VAL A 98 -4.24 9.91 -4.51
C VAL A 98 -3.27 10.42 -5.59
N ASP A 99 -2.14 9.74 -5.81
CA ASP A 99 -1.09 10.20 -6.72
C ASP A 99 -0.74 9.20 -7.83
N VAL A 100 0.13 8.22 -7.55
CA VAL A 100 0.65 7.24 -8.50
C VAL A 100 0.20 5.83 -8.11
N LEU A 101 0.62 4.83 -8.88
CA LEU A 101 0.39 3.45 -8.49
C LEU A 101 1.24 3.10 -7.26
N HIS A 102 0.62 2.48 -6.27
CA HIS A 102 1.31 1.79 -5.19
C HIS A 102 0.72 0.37 -5.06
N SER A 103 1.25 -0.44 -4.15
CA SER A 103 0.68 -1.75 -3.86
C SER A 103 0.85 -2.09 -2.39
N TRP A 104 -0.27 -2.23 -1.70
CA TRP A 104 -0.28 -2.55 -0.28
C TRP A 104 -0.12 -4.07 -0.13
N ALA A 105 1.02 -4.49 0.43
CA ALA A 105 1.37 -5.89 0.53
C ALA A 105 1.83 -6.24 1.95
N VAL A 106 1.14 -7.21 2.55
CA VAL A 106 1.51 -7.81 3.84
C VAL A 106 1.66 -9.32 3.61
N PRO A 107 2.90 -9.81 3.37
CA PRO A 107 3.14 -11.19 2.94
C PRO A 107 2.57 -12.26 3.87
N SER A 108 2.61 -12.02 5.19
CA SER A 108 2.06 -12.93 6.20
C SER A 108 0.55 -13.11 6.11
N PHE A 109 -0.17 -12.18 5.48
CA PHE A 109 -1.60 -12.30 5.21
C PHE A 109 -1.88 -12.93 3.84
N GLY A 110 -0.85 -13.12 3.00
CA GLY A 110 -1.04 -13.50 1.60
C GLY A 110 -1.70 -12.42 0.77
N ILE A 111 -1.62 -11.15 1.19
CA ILE A 111 -2.24 -10.02 0.52
C ILE A 111 -1.16 -9.19 -0.18
N LYS A 112 -1.40 -8.96 -1.47
CA LYS A 112 -0.76 -7.92 -2.28
C LYS A 112 -1.84 -7.34 -3.18
N GLN A 113 -2.22 -6.09 -2.95
CA GLN A 113 -3.28 -5.44 -3.70
C GLN A 113 -2.83 -4.03 -4.11
N ASP A 114 -2.81 -3.80 -5.41
CA ASP A 114 -2.47 -2.51 -5.99
C ASP A 114 -3.50 -1.46 -5.56
N THR A 115 -2.99 -0.30 -5.17
CA THR A 115 -3.73 0.90 -4.83
C THR A 115 -3.62 1.88 -6.00
N ILE A 116 -4.75 2.08 -6.69
CA ILE A 116 -4.79 2.71 -8.01
C ILE A 116 -5.56 4.03 -7.90
N PRO A 117 -5.00 5.16 -8.35
CA PRO A 117 -5.73 6.43 -8.37
C PRO A 117 -7.05 6.33 -9.14
N GLY A 118 -8.13 6.83 -8.56
CA GLY A 118 -9.46 6.79 -9.16
C GLY A 118 -10.15 5.42 -9.15
N ARG A 119 -9.58 4.41 -8.50
CA ARG A 119 -10.21 3.09 -8.32
C ARG A 119 -10.12 2.63 -6.87
N LEU A 120 -11.25 2.15 -6.35
CA LEU A 120 -11.32 1.45 -5.07
C LEU A 120 -11.21 -0.06 -5.33
N ARG A 121 -10.21 -0.69 -4.72
CA ARG A 121 -9.98 -2.14 -4.78
C ARG A 121 -10.33 -2.76 -3.45
N GLU A 122 -10.94 -3.94 -3.46
CA GLU A 122 -11.32 -4.65 -2.24
C GLU A 122 -10.53 -5.96 -2.11
N THR A 123 -10.14 -6.26 -0.88
CA THR A 123 -9.68 -7.58 -0.41
C THR A 123 -10.11 -7.74 1.04
N TRP A 124 -9.84 -8.88 1.67
CA TRP A 124 -10.13 -9.09 3.08
C TRP A 124 -9.05 -9.91 3.78
N VAL A 125 -9.01 -9.81 5.11
CA VAL A 125 -8.14 -10.61 5.96
C VAL A 125 -8.88 -11.05 7.21
N ARG A 126 -8.57 -12.24 7.71
CA ARG A 126 -8.92 -12.68 9.06
C ARG A 126 -7.65 -13.12 9.79
N ILE A 127 -7.23 -12.35 10.78
CA ILE A 127 -6.01 -12.60 11.53
C ILE A 127 -6.34 -13.52 12.71
N THR A 128 -5.64 -14.65 12.86
CA THR A 128 -5.94 -15.66 13.89
C THR A 128 -4.99 -15.65 15.08
N LYS A 129 -3.90 -14.87 15.00
CA LYS A 129 -2.88 -14.80 16.06
C LYS A 129 -2.52 -13.33 16.32
N PRO A 130 -2.44 -12.90 17.59
CA PRO A 130 -1.90 -11.58 17.92
C PRO A 130 -0.43 -11.47 17.51
N GLY A 131 0.01 -10.27 17.18
CA GLY A 131 1.40 -10.00 16.79
C GLY A 131 1.54 -8.79 15.89
N ILE A 132 2.78 -8.52 15.46
CA ILE A 132 3.08 -7.47 14.48
C ILE A 132 3.41 -8.14 13.15
N TYR A 133 2.76 -7.65 12.09
CA TYR A 133 2.89 -8.12 10.73
C TYR A 133 3.39 -6.99 9.85
N TYR A 134 4.49 -7.23 9.16
CA TYR A 134 5.15 -6.23 8.33
C TYR A 134 4.85 -6.42 6.85
N GLY A 135 4.90 -5.31 6.14
CA GLY A 135 4.71 -5.21 4.71
C GLY A 135 5.52 -4.05 4.12
N GLN A 136 5.58 -3.99 2.80
CA GLN A 136 6.22 -2.90 2.05
C GLN A 136 5.43 -2.63 0.78
N CYS A 137 5.58 -1.40 0.25
CA CYS A 137 5.05 -1.09 -1.07
C CYS A 137 5.62 -2.04 -2.12
N SER A 138 4.76 -2.60 -2.95
CA SER A 138 5.11 -3.65 -3.92
C SER A 138 4.85 -3.28 -5.37
N GLU A 139 4.74 -1.97 -5.65
CA GLU A 139 4.63 -1.37 -6.99
C GLU A 139 5.49 -0.11 -7.07
N LEU A 140 6.26 0.06 -8.15
CA LEU A 140 7.24 1.13 -8.27
C LEU A 140 6.55 2.50 -8.28
N CYS A 141 6.76 3.29 -7.22
CA CYS A 141 6.07 4.57 -7.01
C CYS A 141 6.99 5.79 -6.92
N GLY A 142 8.25 5.67 -7.33
CA GLY A 142 9.22 6.78 -7.42
C GLY A 142 10.44 6.62 -6.51
N LYS A 143 11.09 7.75 -6.19
CA LYS A 143 12.40 7.81 -5.52
C LYS A 143 12.46 7.00 -4.21
N ASP A 144 11.48 7.19 -3.33
CA ASP A 144 11.49 6.56 -2.01
C ASP A 144 10.56 5.33 -1.95
N HIS A 145 10.37 4.64 -3.08
CA HIS A 145 9.56 3.41 -3.19
C HIS A 145 9.91 2.35 -2.14
N GLY A 146 11.20 2.19 -1.82
CA GLY A 146 11.68 1.24 -0.81
C GLY A 146 11.51 1.68 0.65
N TYR A 147 10.95 2.87 0.90
CA TYR A 147 10.93 3.53 2.21
C TYR A 147 9.53 3.91 2.70
N MET A 148 8.50 3.20 2.22
CA MET A 148 7.11 3.37 2.64
C MET A 148 6.52 2.06 3.15
N SER A 149 6.90 1.72 4.37
CA SER A 149 6.63 0.42 4.99
C SER A 149 5.25 0.36 5.64
N ILE A 150 4.80 -0.86 5.87
CA ILE A 150 3.50 -1.17 6.46
C ILE A 150 3.77 -1.97 7.73
N ALA A 151 3.17 -1.58 8.84
CA ALA A 151 3.16 -2.39 10.05
C ALA A 151 1.73 -2.50 10.58
N VAL A 152 1.28 -3.73 10.76
CA VAL A 152 -0.05 -4.07 11.26
C VAL A 152 0.10 -4.80 12.59
N ARG A 153 -0.45 -4.23 13.65
CA ARG A 153 -0.50 -4.81 14.98
C ARG A 153 -1.85 -5.46 15.21
N ALA A 154 -1.87 -6.79 15.25
CA ALA A 154 -3.05 -7.58 15.55
C ALA A 154 -3.19 -7.79 17.06
N VAL A 155 -4.34 -7.45 17.61
CA VAL A 155 -4.59 -7.43 19.06
C VAL A 155 -5.92 -8.12 19.41
N PRO A 156 -6.13 -8.56 20.67
CA PRO A 156 -7.45 -8.96 21.16
C PRO A 156 -8.50 -7.85 20.98
N LYS A 157 -9.78 -8.22 20.87
CA LYS A 157 -10.87 -7.26 20.60
C LYS A 157 -10.97 -6.18 21.67
N GLU A 158 -10.75 -6.55 22.93
CA GLU A 158 -10.82 -5.63 24.07
C GLU A 158 -9.71 -4.57 24.01
N GLU A 159 -8.51 -4.96 23.56
CA GLU A 159 -7.40 -4.02 23.36
C GLU A 159 -7.64 -3.12 22.14
N PHE A 160 -8.25 -3.65 21.08
CA PHE A 160 -8.67 -2.84 19.93
C PHE A 160 -9.68 -1.77 20.34
N GLU A 161 -10.71 -2.12 21.11
CA GLU A 161 -11.71 -1.17 21.60
C GLU A 161 -11.08 -0.09 22.49
N ALA A 162 -10.14 -0.47 23.36
CA ALA A 162 -9.39 0.48 24.18
C ALA A 162 -8.52 1.42 23.31
N TRP A 163 -7.90 0.90 22.25
CA TRP A 163 -7.15 1.72 21.29
C TRP A 163 -8.06 2.70 20.55
N VAL A 164 -9.23 2.25 20.04
CA VAL A 164 -10.22 3.12 19.39
C VAL A 164 -10.64 4.27 20.31
N ALA A 165 -10.93 3.97 21.57
CA ALA A 165 -11.27 4.99 22.57
C ALA A 165 -10.11 5.97 22.84
N GLY A 166 -8.86 5.49 22.82
CA GLY A 166 -7.67 6.32 22.98
C GLY A 166 -7.41 7.28 21.81
N GLU A 167 -7.73 6.87 20.58
CA GLU A 167 -7.64 7.71 19.38
C GLU A 167 -8.85 8.66 19.23
N GLY A 168 -9.85 8.57 20.12
CA GLY A 168 -11.07 9.38 20.07
C GLY A 168 -12.11 8.90 19.04
N GLY A 169 -11.98 7.67 18.56
CA GLY A 169 -12.95 7.06 17.65
C GLY A 169 -14.21 6.55 18.35
N SER A 170 -15.23 6.25 17.55
CA SER A 170 -16.50 5.66 18.02
C SER A 170 -16.56 4.16 17.76
N LEU A 171 -17.20 3.39 18.65
CA LEU A 171 -17.52 2.00 18.34
C LEU A 171 -18.82 1.92 17.52
N PRO A 172 -18.94 0.98 16.57
CA PRO A 172 -20.18 0.80 15.82
C PRO A 172 -21.35 0.52 16.78
N GLY A 173 -22.37 1.37 16.72
CA GLY A 173 -23.54 1.32 17.62
C GLY A 173 -23.48 2.27 18.83
N SER A 174 -22.48 3.17 18.91
CA SER A 174 -22.37 4.19 19.97
C SER A 174 -22.85 5.59 19.59
N GLU A 175 -23.43 5.77 18.40
CA GLU A 175 -24.10 7.05 18.09
C GLU A 175 -25.33 7.25 18.98
N PRO A 176 -25.52 8.42 19.60
CA PRO A 176 -26.81 8.76 20.16
C PRO A 176 -27.82 8.74 19.02
N VAL A 177 -28.93 8.02 19.21
CA VAL A 177 -30.06 8.00 18.28
C VAL A 177 -30.49 9.45 18.04
N VAL A 178 -30.07 10.04 16.93
CA VAL A 178 -30.57 11.34 16.50
C VAL A 178 -31.94 11.05 15.91
N ASP A 179 -32.98 11.46 16.64
CA ASP A 179 -34.37 11.31 16.20
C ASP A 179 -34.55 12.02 14.84
N PRO A 180 -34.89 11.29 13.77
CA PRO A 180 -35.11 11.88 12.44
C PRO A 180 -36.26 12.90 12.41
N ALA A 181 -37.05 13.02 13.49
CA ALA A 181 -38.09 14.04 13.62
C ALA A 181 -37.58 15.47 13.86
N ALA A 182 -36.30 15.68 14.18
CA ALA A 182 -35.80 17.02 14.57
C ALA A 182 -35.25 17.90 13.43
N VAL A 183 -35.15 17.40 12.19
CA VAL A 183 -34.45 18.15 11.09
C VAL A 183 -35.39 18.71 10.02
N VAL A 184 -36.71 18.50 10.09
CA VAL A 184 -37.61 19.06 9.08
C VAL A 184 -38.03 20.49 9.43
N THR A 185 -37.23 21.47 8.99
CA THR A 185 -37.74 22.84 8.78
C THR A 185 -38.13 22.98 7.31
N PRO A 186 -39.33 23.46 6.95
CA PRO A 186 -39.76 23.48 5.56
C PRO A 186 -39.05 24.60 4.79
N ILE A 187 -38.44 24.25 3.65
CA ILE A 187 -37.97 25.20 2.65
C ILE A 187 -39.21 25.78 1.94
N ALA A 188 -39.41 27.10 2.07
CA ALA A 188 -40.41 27.85 1.31
C ALA A 188 -39.99 27.93 -0.16
N ALA A 189 -40.94 27.63 -1.06
CA ALA A 189 -40.75 27.62 -2.50
C ALA A 189 -40.47 29.03 -3.06
N ALA A 190 -39.35 29.18 -3.76
CA ALA A 190 -39.11 30.27 -4.71
C ALA A 190 -39.12 29.69 -6.13
N GLN A 191 -40.03 30.23 -6.95
CA GLN A 191 -40.24 29.86 -8.36
C GLN A 191 -39.06 30.37 -9.20
N VAL A 192 -38.52 29.53 -10.09
CA VAL A 192 -37.56 29.95 -11.13
C VAL A 192 -38.29 30.01 -12.47
N GLU A 193 -38.42 31.23 -13.02
CA GLU A 193 -38.86 31.47 -14.39
C GLU A 193 -37.74 31.10 -15.38
N VAL A 194 -38.08 30.28 -16.36
CA VAL A 194 -37.21 29.94 -17.50
C VAL A 194 -37.44 30.97 -18.61
N SER A 195 -36.41 31.76 -18.94
CA SER A 195 -36.38 32.53 -20.19
C SER A 195 -35.32 31.96 -21.13
N LYS A 196 -35.69 31.93 -22.42
CA LYS A 196 -35.08 31.15 -23.50
C LYS A 196 -34.43 32.11 -24.50
N ALA A 197 -33.13 31.94 -24.78
CA ALA A 197 -32.40 32.35 -25.98
C ALA A 197 -30.98 31.75 -25.85
N GLY A 198 -30.36 31.02 -26.78
CA GLY A 198 -30.50 31.02 -28.22
C GLY A 198 -29.38 31.84 -28.86
N ALA A 199 -28.13 31.32 -28.88
CA ALA A 199 -27.09 31.63 -29.87
C ALA A 199 -25.85 30.75 -29.64
N GLU A 200 -25.45 30.04 -30.69
CA GLU A 200 -24.17 29.34 -30.85
C GLU A 200 -23.02 30.33 -31.02
N SER A 201 -21.84 30.00 -30.49
CA SER A 201 -20.53 30.42 -31.00
C SER A 201 -19.44 29.65 -30.27
N GLU A 202 -18.76 28.75 -30.98
CA GLU A 202 -17.50 28.11 -30.59
C GLU A 202 -16.45 29.16 -30.18
N VAL A 203 -15.68 28.87 -29.14
CA VAL A 203 -14.43 29.56 -28.81
C VAL A 203 -13.29 28.55 -28.88
N GLN A 204 -12.65 28.60 -30.04
CA GLN A 204 -11.26 28.31 -30.38
C GLN A 204 -10.31 27.79 -29.27
N GLU A 205 -9.83 26.57 -29.50
CA GLU A 205 -8.66 25.95 -28.88
C GLU A 205 -7.38 26.70 -29.32
N THR A 206 -6.67 27.33 -28.38
CA THR A 206 -5.33 27.90 -28.62
C THR A 206 -4.32 27.05 -27.87
N ILE A 207 -3.62 26.20 -28.62
CA ILE A 207 -2.47 25.43 -28.18
C ILE A 207 -1.26 26.34 -28.34
N GLU A 208 -0.73 26.85 -27.23
CA GLU A 208 0.52 27.62 -27.22
C GLU A 208 1.66 26.70 -26.76
N SER A 209 2.54 26.36 -27.69
CA SER A 209 3.76 25.60 -27.47
C SER A 209 4.88 26.54 -26.99
N THR A 210 5.26 26.44 -25.71
CA THR A 210 6.48 27.09 -25.20
C THR A 210 7.69 26.15 -25.39
N PRO A 211 8.80 26.59 -26.01
CA PRO A 211 9.97 25.76 -26.21
C PRO A 211 10.82 25.65 -24.93
N MET A 212 11.39 24.46 -24.73
CA MET A 212 12.27 24.07 -23.64
C MET A 212 13.65 24.75 -23.80
N GLN A 213 14.06 25.57 -22.83
CA GLN A 213 15.42 26.11 -22.76
C GLN A 213 16.35 25.12 -22.04
N GLU A 214 17.44 24.72 -22.72
CA GLU A 214 18.57 24.00 -22.14
C GLU A 214 19.30 24.86 -21.09
N SER A 215 19.61 24.25 -19.94
CA SER A 215 20.57 24.79 -18.98
C SER A 215 21.67 23.75 -18.69
N ASP A 216 22.56 23.56 -19.66
CA ASP A 216 23.77 22.75 -19.56
C ASP A 216 24.92 23.59 -18.99
N THR A 217 25.07 23.69 -17.66
CA THR A 217 26.39 23.96 -17.03
C THR A 217 26.45 23.70 -15.52
N GLN A 218 26.20 22.47 -15.03
CA GLN A 218 26.68 22.11 -13.69
C GLN A 218 26.88 20.61 -13.38
N THR A 219 26.82 19.72 -14.37
CA THR A 219 26.84 18.26 -14.10
C THR A 219 28.20 17.59 -14.30
N LYS A 220 29.20 18.25 -14.89
CA LYS A 220 30.48 17.59 -15.23
C LYS A 220 31.52 17.49 -14.09
N ASN A 221 31.34 18.18 -12.97
CA ASN A 221 32.36 18.21 -11.90
C ASN A 221 32.07 17.34 -10.67
N ILE A 222 30.94 16.63 -10.63
CA ILE A 222 30.58 15.75 -9.50
C ILE A 222 30.80 14.27 -9.85
N GLU A 223 30.61 13.86 -11.11
CA GLU A 223 30.81 12.47 -11.54
C GLU A 223 32.26 12.00 -11.48
N THR A 224 33.26 12.89 -11.65
CA THR A 224 34.66 12.47 -11.71
C THR A 224 35.28 12.18 -10.34
N LYS A 225 34.70 12.70 -9.24
CA LYS A 225 35.22 12.46 -7.88
C LYS A 225 34.66 11.19 -7.26
N ASN A 226 33.39 10.87 -7.50
CA ASN A 226 32.73 9.73 -6.87
C ASN A 226 33.17 8.37 -7.46
N ASN A 227 33.61 8.34 -8.72
CA ASN A 227 34.11 7.11 -9.33
C ASN A 227 35.52 6.73 -8.86
N ALA A 228 36.38 7.68 -8.49
CA ALA A 228 37.74 7.38 -8.03
C ALA A 228 37.81 6.86 -6.58
N GLU A 229 36.89 7.28 -5.70
CA GLU A 229 36.80 6.75 -4.33
C GLU A 229 36.17 5.35 -4.27
N THR A 230 35.28 5.03 -5.20
CA THR A 230 34.58 3.74 -5.22
C THR A 230 35.47 2.61 -5.73
N THR A 231 36.35 2.86 -6.71
CA THR A 231 37.28 1.84 -7.23
C THR A 231 38.38 1.48 -6.22
N ASN A 232 38.91 2.47 -5.51
CA ASN A 232 40.01 2.26 -4.56
C ASN A 232 39.56 1.50 -3.29
N ASN A 233 38.30 1.62 -2.87
CA ASN A 233 37.77 0.87 -1.73
C ASN A 233 37.38 -0.58 -2.10
N ALA A 234 37.00 -0.83 -3.35
CA ALA A 234 36.69 -2.18 -3.82
C ALA A 234 37.97 -3.02 -3.98
N GLU A 235 39.03 -2.46 -4.55
CA GLU A 235 40.31 -3.17 -4.74
C GLU A 235 40.98 -3.54 -3.40
N ASN A 236 41.02 -2.61 -2.44
CA ASN A 236 41.56 -2.87 -1.09
C ASN A 236 40.77 -3.92 -0.30
N SER A 237 39.48 -4.09 -0.59
CA SER A 237 38.64 -5.08 0.09
C SER A 237 38.88 -6.48 -0.46
N VAL A 238 39.11 -6.63 -1.76
CA VAL A 238 39.34 -7.94 -2.39
C VAL A 238 40.70 -8.52 -2.01
N GLU A 239 41.74 -7.69 -1.91
CA GLU A 239 43.07 -8.15 -1.46
C GLU A 239 43.04 -8.64 0.00
N LYS A 240 42.30 -7.95 0.88
CA LYS A 240 42.17 -8.34 2.29
C LYS A 240 41.44 -9.67 2.47
N ILE A 241 40.44 -9.96 1.65
CA ILE A 241 39.70 -11.24 1.69
C ILE A 241 40.57 -12.37 1.13
N ALA A 242 41.45 -12.08 0.15
CA ALA A 242 42.38 -13.05 -0.41
C ALA A 242 43.49 -13.45 0.60
N GLU A 243 44.03 -12.51 1.38
CA GLU A 243 45.02 -12.83 2.43
C GLU A 243 44.41 -13.65 3.58
N GLU A 244 43.20 -13.31 4.04
CA GLU A 244 42.53 -14.07 5.12
C GLU A 244 42.17 -15.51 4.70
N ALA A 245 41.86 -15.73 3.41
CA ALA A 245 41.57 -17.06 2.88
C ALA A 245 42.82 -17.96 2.76
N VAL A 246 44.00 -17.37 2.52
CA VAL A 246 45.27 -18.12 2.40
C VAL A 246 45.79 -18.56 3.77
N VAL A 247 45.59 -17.75 4.81
CA VAL A 247 45.97 -18.08 6.20
C VAL A 247 45.08 -19.19 6.78
N ALA A 248 43.80 -19.25 6.39
CA ALA A 248 42.88 -20.30 6.84
C ALA A 248 43.15 -21.68 6.23
N LEU A 249 43.91 -21.77 5.14
CA LEU A 249 44.19 -23.02 4.43
C LEU A 249 45.53 -23.67 4.81
N THR A 250 46.33 -23.03 5.68
CA THR A 250 47.68 -23.49 6.07
C THR A 250 47.84 -23.77 7.57
N LEU A 251 46.73 -23.90 8.31
CA LEU A 251 46.67 -24.38 9.70
C LEU A 251 45.89 -25.70 9.81
#